data_AF-A0A1L3J3F0-F1
#
_entry.id   AF-A0A1L3J3F0-F1
#
_cell.length_a   1.000
_cell.length_b   1.000
_cell.length_c   1.000
_cell.angle_alpha   90.00
_cell.angle_beta   90.00
_cell.angle_gamma   90.00
#
_symmetry.space_group_name_H-M   'P 1'
#
loop_
_entity.id
_entity.type
_entity.pdbx_description
1 polymer ?
#
loop_
_entity_poly.entity_id
_entity_poly.type
_entity_poly.pdbx_seq_one_letter_code
_entity_poly.pdbx_strand_id
1 'polypeptide(L)'
;MKLFKNKLFIKGLAYDLAGMATIAIPFVGPFLDILWAPYAAKKMQEMYPGKKGRVASILVFLEEILPGTDVIPTFTLMYLYTYVWKKTPLKPQVIEVESY
;
A
#
# COMPACT_ATOMS: atom_id res chain seq x y z
N MET A 1 11.32 -16.03 11.19
CA MET A 1 10.41 -15.57 10.11
C MET A 1 8.97 -15.25 10.57
N LYS A 2 8.75 -14.75 11.81
CA LYS A 2 7.43 -14.25 12.29
C LYS A 2 7.38 -12.71 12.40
N LEU A 3 8.51 -12.07 12.72
CA LEU A 3 8.60 -10.61 12.91
C LEU A 3 8.25 -9.77 11.66
N PHE A 4 8.65 -10.21 10.46
CA PHE A 4 8.37 -9.47 9.22
C PHE A 4 6.88 -9.45 8.84
N LYS A 5 6.13 -10.50 9.18
CA LYS A 5 4.68 -10.57 8.92
C LYS A 5 3.93 -9.52 9.75
N ASN A 6 4.23 -9.42 11.04
CA ASN A 6 3.58 -8.45 11.92
C ASN A 6 3.93 -7.00 11.55
N LYS A 7 5.19 -6.73 11.17
CA LYS A 7 5.61 -5.38 10.76
C LYS A 7 4.94 -4.92 9.46
N LEU A 8 4.78 -5.79 8.46
CA LEU A 8 4.05 -5.43 7.24
C LEU A 8 2.57 -5.21 7.51
N PHE A 9 1.96 -6.04 8.36
CA PHE A 9 0.56 -5.89 8.74
C PHE A 9 0.30 -4.55 9.44
N ILE A 10 1.11 -4.21 10.44
CA ILE A 10 0.99 -2.94 11.18
C ILE A 10 1.19 -1.74 10.23
N LYS A 11 2.17 -1.83 9.31
CA LYS A 11 2.36 -0.78 8.29
C LYS A 11 1.15 -0.64 7.38
N GLY A 12 0.59 -1.75 6.91
CA GLY A 12 -0.60 -1.73 6.06
C GLY A 12 -1.78 -1.06 6.77
N LEU A 13 -2.04 -1.45 8.01
CA LEU A 13 -3.08 -0.83 8.84
C LEU A 13 -2.84 0.67 9.04
N ALA A 14 -1.59 1.07 9.29
CA ALA A 14 -1.26 2.48 9.46
C ALA A 14 -1.46 3.30 8.17
N TYR A 15 -1.14 2.74 7.00
CA TYR A 15 -1.38 3.41 5.72
C TYR A 15 -2.87 3.52 5.40
N ASP A 16 -3.64 2.45 5.61
CA ASP A 16 -5.10 2.49 5.41
C ASP A 16 -5.77 3.50 6.37
N LEU A 17 -5.35 3.54 7.64
CA LEU A 17 -5.87 4.53 8.60
C LEU A 17 -5.48 5.97 8.23
N ALA A 18 -4.29 6.18 7.63
CA ALA A 18 -3.85 7.49 7.19
C ALA A 18 -4.62 7.96 5.95
N GLY A 19 -4.89 7.07 4.98
CA GLY A 19 -5.74 7.36 3.83
C GLY A 19 -7.18 7.64 4.28
N MET A 20 -7.78 6.75 5.08
CA MET A 20 -9.15 6.97 5.57
C MET A 20 -9.32 8.22 6.46
N ALA A 21 -8.23 8.75 7.04
CA ALA A 21 -8.30 9.95 7.87
C ALA A 21 -8.55 11.23 7.04
N THR A 22 -8.26 11.25 5.74
CA THR A 22 -8.54 12.42 4.89
C THR A 22 -10.05 12.62 4.65
N ILE A 23 -10.87 11.57 4.77
CA ILE A 23 -12.35 11.64 4.80
C ILE A 23 -12.85 12.59 5.91
N ALA A 24 -12.17 12.64 7.04
CA ALA A 24 -12.63 13.38 8.21
C ALA A 24 -12.54 14.91 8.05
N ILE A 25 -11.79 15.41 7.05
CA ILE A 25 -11.61 16.84 6.79
C ILE A 25 -12.15 17.17 5.39
N PRO A 26 -13.47 17.42 5.26
CA PRO A 26 -14.06 17.82 3.98
C PRO A 26 -13.35 19.07 3.43
N PHE A 27 -13.20 19.15 2.11
CA PHE A 27 -12.47 20.17 1.34
C PHE A 27 -10.93 20.13 1.39
N VAL A 28 -10.30 19.68 2.47
CA VAL A 28 -8.82 19.57 2.54
C VAL A 28 -8.32 18.19 2.15
N GLY A 29 -9.08 17.13 2.51
CA GLY A 29 -8.77 15.74 2.16
C GLY A 29 -8.39 15.54 0.69
N PRO A 30 -9.24 15.95 -0.27
CA PRO A 30 -8.95 15.75 -1.70
C PRO A 30 -7.66 16.40 -2.21
N PHE A 31 -7.18 17.48 -1.58
CA PHE A 31 -5.88 18.09 -1.92
C PHE A 31 -4.71 17.32 -1.31
N LEU A 32 -4.87 16.78 -0.11
CA LEU A 32 -3.88 15.90 0.52
C LEU A 32 -3.76 14.59 -0.26
N ASP A 33 -4.87 14.07 -0.78
CA ASP A 33 -4.89 12.84 -1.58
C ASP A 33 -4.06 12.96 -2.86
N ILE A 34 -3.93 14.15 -3.46
CA ILE A 34 -3.04 14.39 -4.62
C ILE A 34 -1.58 14.10 -4.29
N LEU A 35 -1.14 14.41 -3.07
CA LEU A 35 0.22 14.14 -2.60
C LEU A 35 0.34 12.73 -2.00
N TRP A 36 -0.71 12.26 -1.34
CA TRP A 36 -0.74 10.98 -0.64
C TRP A 36 -0.88 9.81 -1.61
N ALA A 37 -1.75 9.88 -2.61
CA ALA A 37 -1.94 8.82 -3.61
C ALA A 37 -0.63 8.34 -4.28
N PRO A 38 0.24 9.22 -4.83
CA PRO A 38 1.51 8.77 -5.41
C PRO A 38 2.46 8.19 -4.35
N TYR A 39 2.41 8.70 -3.12
CA TYR A 39 3.18 8.15 -2.00
C TYR A 39 2.69 6.76 -1.60
N ALA A 40 1.38 6.58 -1.44
CA ALA A 40 0.73 5.31 -1.13
C ALA A 40 1.01 4.27 -2.22
N ALA A 41 0.87 4.64 -3.50
CA ALA A 41 1.21 3.78 -4.63
C ALA A 41 2.67 3.30 -4.56
N LYS A 42 3.62 4.21 -4.31
CA LYS A 42 5.03 3.87 -4.16
C LYS A 42 5.25 2.91 -2.98
N LYS A 43 4.62 3.17 -1.83
CA LYS A 43 4.73 2.29 -0.66
C LYS A 43 4.13 0.91 -0.87
N MET A 44 3.01 0.81 -1.58
CA MET A 44 2.42 -0.47 -1.96
C MET A 44 3.40 -1.30 -2.81
N GLN A 45 4.03 -0.67 -3.79
CA GLN A 45 5.01 -1.35 -4.65
C GLN A 45 6.28 -1.76 -3.90
N GLU A 46 6.76 -0.93 -2.96
CA GLU A 46 7.88 -1.27 -2.07
C GLU A 46 7.54 -2.43 -1.12
N MET A 47 6.33 -2.44 -0.56
CA MET A 47 5.87 -3.48 0.37
C MET A 47 5.63 -4.82 -0.32
N TYR A 48 5.20 -4.82 -1.58
CA TYR A 48 4.84 -6.01 -2.33
C TYR A 48 5.55 -6.05 -3.70
N PRO A 49 6.83 -6.46 -3.77
CA PRO A 49 7.56 -6.49 -5.02
C PRO A 49 6.92 -7.38 -6.08
N GLY A 50 7.14 -7.00 -7.35
CA GLY A 50 6.71 -7.75 -8.54
C GLY A 50 5.34 -7.32 -9.10
N LYS A 51 4.79 -8.15 -9.99
CA LYS A 51 3.57 -7.81 -10.76
C LYS A 51 2.36 -7.50 -9.86
N LYS A 52 2.20 -8.25 -8.77
CA LYS A 52 1.05 -8.12 -7.87
C LYS A 52 1.03 -6.77 -7.15
N GLY A 53 2.14 -6.31 -6.58
CA GLY A 53 2.16 -5.00 -5.94
C GLY A 53 2.15 -3.84 -6.92
N ARG A 54 2.60 -4.03 -8.17
CA ARG A 54 2.39 -3.02 -9.23
C ARG A 54 0.91 -2.84 -9.60
N VAL A 55 0.14 -3.93 -9.63
CA VAL A 55 -1.31 -3.83 -9.84
C VAL A 55 -1.96 -3.20 -8.61
N ALA A 56 -1.62 -3.66 -7.41
CA ALA A 56 -2.15 -3.10 -6.16
C ALA A 56 -1.79 -1.61 -5.98
N SER A 57 -0.63 -1.15 -6.45
CA SER A 57 -0.23 0.26 -6.38
C SER A 57 -1.06 1.14 -7.30
N ILE A 58 -1.50 0.63 -8.44
CA ILE A 58 -2.42 1.35 -9.33
C ILE A 58 -3.81 1.41 -8.68
N LEU A 59 -4.26 0.30 -8.08
CA LEU A 59 -5.55 0.27 -7.39
C LEU A 59 -5.60 1.27 -6.22
N VAL A 60 -4.59 1.28 -5.35
CA VAL A 60 -4.54 2.22 -4.23
C VAL A 60 -4.41 3.68 -4.70
N PHE A 61 -3.68 3.93 -5.79
CA PHE A 61 -3.58 5.27 -6.36
C PHE A 61 -4.94 5.80 -6.82
N LEU A 62 -5.72 4.96 -7.51
CA LEU A 62 -7.04 5.30 -8.00
C LEU A 62 -8.02 5.50 -6.85
N GLU A 63 -7.94 4.64 -5.83
CA GLU A 63 -8.76 4.74 -4.63
C GLU A 63 -8.58 6.07 -3.89
N GLU A 64 -7.32 6.49 -3.70
CA GLU A 64 -6.99 7.72 -2.97
C GLU A 64 -7.36 8.97 -3.80
N ILE A 65 -7.18 8.96 -5.13
CA ILE A 65 -7.52 10.12 -5.97
C ILE A 65 -9.02 10.33 -6.14
N LEU A 66 -9.81 9.27 -6.04
CA LEU A 66 -11.26 9.35 -6.20
C LEU A 66 -11.90 9.67 -4.84
N PRO A 67 -12.47 10.87 -4.67
CA PRO A 67 -13.03 11.27 -3.38
C PRO A 67 -14.18 10.34 -2.99
N GLY A 68 -14.14 9.84 -1.75
CA GLY A 68 -15.14 8.94 -1.20
C GLY A 68 -14.97 7.46 -1.57
N THR A 69 -13.86 7.09 -2.23
CA THR A 69 -13.50 5.67 -2.43
C THR A 69 -12.41 5.16 -1.50
N ASP A 70 -11.76 6.04 -0.75
CA ASP A 70 -10.74 5.84 0.29
C ASP A 70 -11.22 5.07 1.54
N VAL A 71 -12.37 4.40 1.44
CA VAL A 71 -12.95 3.56 2.51
C VAL A 71 -12.43 2.12 2.47
N ILE A 72 -11.69 1.73 1.42
CA ILE A 72 -11.30 0.34 1.18
C ILE A 72 -9.90 0.13 1.79
N PRO A 73 -9.72 -0.76 2.78
CA PRO A 73 -8.41 -0.94 3.41
C PRO A 73 -7.45 -1.76 2.51
N THR A 74 -7.01 -1.18 1.39
CA THR A 74 -6.32 -1.85 0.29
C THR A 74 -4.94 -2.39 0.69
N PHE A 75 -4.19 -1.71 1.56
CA PHE A 75 -2.91 -2.24 2.06
C PHE A 75 -3.11 -3.47 2.94
N THR A 76 -4.12 -3.46 3.79
CA THR A 76 -4.49 -4.58 4.65
C THR A 76 -5.03 -5.74 3.83
N LEU A 77 -5.87 -5.50 2.82
CA LEU A 77 -6.35 -6.53 1.91
C LEU A 77 -5.20 -7.20 1.15
N MET A 78 -4.26 -6.40 0.65
CA MET A 78 -3.06 -6.93 -0.04
C MET A 78 -2.19 -7.78 0.89
N TYR A 79 -2.10 -7.40 2.17
CA TYR A 79 -1.43 -8.22 3.18
C TYR A 79 -2.12 -9.57 3.36
N LEU A 80 -3.44 -9.56 3.58
CA LEU A 80 -4.23 -10.79 3.76
C LEU A 80 -4.13 -11.69 2.53
N TYR A 81 -4.26 -11.12 1.33
CA TYR A 81 -4.08 -11.83 0.07
C TYR A 81 -2.73 -12.54 -0.02
N THR A 82 -1.65 -11.83 0.27
CA THR A 82 -0.29 -12.35 0.11
C THR A 82 0.05 -13.41 1.16
N TYR A 83 -0.29 -13.14 2.43
CA TYR A 83 0.24 -13.92 3.56
C TYR A 83 -0.75 -14.90 4.20
N VAL A 84 -2.05 -14.64 4.12
CA VAL A 84 -3.09 -15.52 4.70
C VAL A 84 -3.56 -16.51 3.65
N TRP A 85 -4.01 -16.01 2.49
CA TRP A 85 -4.57 -16.88 1.44
C TRP A 85 -3.50 -17.51 0.56
N LYS A 86 -2.63 -16.72 -0.07
CA LYS A 86 -1.62 -17.27 -0.99
C LYS A 86 -0.38 -17.81 -0.27
N LYS A 87 -0.19 -17.47 1.02
CA LYS A 87 0.96 -17.85 1.86
C LYS A 87 2.31 -17.69 1.13
N THR A 88 2.40 -16.73 0.21
CA THR A 88 3.56 -16.61 -0.67
C THR A 88 4.56 -15.69 0.01
N PRO A 89 5.73 -16.18 0.45
CA PRO A 89 6.76 -15.30 0.95
C PRO A 89 7.22 -14.39 -0.19
N LEU A 90 7.28 -13.08 0.07
CA LEU A 90 7.83 -12.13 -0.88
C LEU A 90 9.27 -12.52 -1.20
N LYS A 91 9.57 -12.73 -2.47
CA LYS A 91 10.96 -12.86 -2.91
C LYS A 91 11.58 -11.47 -2.86
N PRO A 92 12.63 -11.24 -2.04
CA PRO A 92 13.32 -9.97 -2.07
C PRO A 92 13.89 -9.77 -3.47
N GLN A 93 13.64 -8.60 -4.08
CA GLN A 93 14.33 -8.24 -5.31
C GLN A 93 15.78 -7.95 -4.94
N VAL A 94 16.70 -8.76 -5.47
CA VAL A 94 18.13 -8.47 -5.41
C VAL A 94 18.36 -7.35 -6.41
N ILE A 95 18.66 -6.15 -5.92
CA ILE A 95 19.15 -5.07 -6.78
C ILE A 95 20.63 -5.39 -6.99
N GLU A 96 20.97 -5.96 -8.14
CA GLU A 96 22.37 -6.02 -8.57
C GLU A 96 22.80 -4.58 -8.84
N VAL A 97 23.48 -3.99 -7.87
CA VAL A 97 24.14 -2.70 -8.06
C VAL A 97 25.39 -3.01 -8.88
N GLU A 98 25.33 -2.70 -10.17
CA GLU A 98 26.49 -2.73 -11.03
C GLU A 98 27.45 -1.63 -10.54
N SER A 99 28.49 -2.05 -9.81
CA SER A 99 29.55 -1.14 -9.37
C SER A 99 30.43 -0.84 -10.58
N TYR A 100 30.31 0.38 -11.12
CA TYR A 100 31.25 0.95 -12.09
C TYR A 100 32.58 1.32 -11.43
#